data_AF-A0A4U8YX11-F1
#
_entry.id   AF-A0A4U8YX11-F1
#
_cell.length_a   1.000
_cell.length_b   1.000
_cell.length_c   1.000
_cell.angle_alpha   90.00
_cell.angle_beta   90.00
_cell.angle_gamma   90.00
#
_symmetry.space_group_name_H-M   'P 1'
#
loop_
_entity.id
_entity.type
_entity.pdbx_description
1 polymer ?
#
loop_
_entity_poly.entity_id
_entity_poly.type
_entity_poly.pdbx_seq_one_letter_code
_entity_poly.pdbx_strand_id
1 'polypeptide(L)'
;MTAVEWRGPRLIGFAGRAGAGKTTAARYLCERYGFTRVRFAGPLKDMMRALGLTDAEVEGDRKEAPCDLLCGRTPRQAMQWLGTEWGRDLLGPDFWVEAWSRQAQGVLVAGGRVAIDDVRFLNEASKIWGFGGIVVKIVAEGAAPPPASHRSEEQGFPYDLTIENPHDGLLALHHGINMLNCSAAFGDAVRRRYWRQHLGDHAAGVDAPLSHAEACGDPGDTKSR
;
A
#
# COMPACT_ATOMS: atom_id res chain seq x y z
N MET A 1 -0.97 23.29 17.65
CA MET A 1 -1.98 22.43 17.00
C MET A 1 -1.85 21.05 17.64
N THR A 2 -2.87 20.56 18.32
CA THR A 2 -2.88 19.18 18.82
C THR A 2 -2.81 18.24 17.63
N ALA A 3 -1.79 17.38 17.60
CA ALA A 3 -1.69 16.34 16.57
C ALA A 3 -2.95 15.47 16.67
N VAL A 4 -3.71 15.36 15.57
CA VAL A 4 -4.85 14.46 15.53
C VAL A 4 -4.29 13.05 15.57
N GLU A 5 -4.60 12.31 16.63
CA GLU A 5 -4.12 10.95 16.81
C GLU A 5 -4.72 10.02 15.76
N TRP A 6 -3.89 9.13 15.19
CA TRP A 6 -4.35 8.11 14.24
C TRP A 6 -4.67 6.78 14.95
N ARG A 7 -5.92 6.34 14.86
CA ARG A 7 -6.51 5.13 15.44
C ARG A 7 -6.97 4.11 14.38
N GLY A 8 -6.92 4.45 13.10
CA GLY A 8 -7.24 3.54 12.00
C GLY A 8 -6.14 2.51 11.67
N PRO A 9 -6.26 1.79 10.55
CA PRO A 9 -5.26 0.82 10.11
C PRO A 9 -3.85 1.43 9.99
N ARG A 10 -2.82 0.66 10.33
CA ARG A 10 -1.41 1.09 10.25
C ARG A 10 -0.81 0.94 8.86
N LEU A 11 -1.49 0.23 7.97
CA LEU A 11 -1.05 -0.06 6.61
C LEU A 11 -2.22 0.18 5.65
N ILE A 12 -2.05 1.11 4.71
CA ILE A 12 -3.10 1.50 3.75
C ILE A 12 -2.53 1.53 2.36
N GLY A 13 -3.06 0.70 1.47
CA GLY A 13 -2.77 0.74 0.05
C GLY A 13 -3.86 1.47 -0.73
N PHE A 14 -3.46 2.30 -1.69
CA PHE A 14 -4.36 2.99 -2.58
C PHE A 14 -4.30 2.40 -3.99
N ALA A 15 -5.47 2.05 -4.50
CA ALA A 15 -5.71 1.62 -5.86
C ALA A 15 -6.56 2.68 -6.61
N GLY A 16 -6.65 2.57 -7.92
CA GLY A 16 -7.33 3.56 -8.78
C GLY A 16 -6.49 4.03 -9.96
N ARG A 17 -7.12 4.76 -10.88
CA ARG A 17 -6.51 5.16 -12.16
C ARG A 17 -5.45 6.24 -12.00
N ALA A 18 -4.63 6.44 -13.04
CA ALA A 18 -3.74 7.61 -13.09
C ALA A 18 -4.57 8.89 -12.91
N GLY A 19 -4.05 9.86 -12.16
CA GLY A 19 -4.78 11.09 -11.84
C GLY A 19 -5.87 10.96 -10.77
N ALA A 20 -6.19 9.77 -10.26
CA ALA A 20 -7.30 9.60 -9.30
C ALA A 20 -7.08 10.30 -7.93
N GLY A 21 -5.85 10.70 -7.59
CA GLY A 21 -5.53 11.32 -6.30
C GLY A 21 -4.83 10.40 -5.28
N LYS A 22 -4.41 9.19 -5.69
CA LYS A 22 -3.71 8.22 -4.80
C LYS A 22 -2.47 8.79 -4.11
N THR A 23 -1.59 9.41 -4.89
CA THR A 23 -0.37 10.02 -4.36
C THR A 23 -0.70 11.19 -3.44
N THR A 24 -1.72 11.97 -3.75
CA THR A 24 -2.23 13.05 -2.89
C THR A 24 -2.71 12.50 -1.55
N ALA A 25 -3.51 11.44 -1.56
CA ALA A 25 -4.00 10.77 -0.35
C ALA A 25 -2.86 10.21 0.51
N ALA A 26 -1.89 9.51 -0.10
CA ALA A 26 -0.74 8.98 0.61
C ALA A 26 0.14 10.08 1.22
N ARG A 27 0.34 11.20 0.51
CA ARG A 27 1.07 12.37 1.05
C ARG A 27 0.34 13.00 2.22
N TYR A 28 -0.98 13.13 2.13
CA TYR A 28 -1.79 13.63 3.23
C TYR A 28 -1.64 12.78 4.50
N LEU A 29 -1.65 11.45 4.38
CA LEU A 29 -1.37 10.55 5.50
C LEU A 29 0.03 10.76 6.12
N CYS A 30 1.04 11.03 5.29
CA CYS A 30 2.40 11.29 5.77
C CYS A 30 2.44 12.60 6.56
N GLU A 31 1.95 13.68 5.94
CA GLU A 31 2.03 15.04 6.47
C GLU A 31 1.17 15.22 7.73
N ARG A 32 0.00 14.57 7.79
CA ARG A 32 -0.96 14.73 8.89
C ARG A 32 -0.80 13.70 10.00
N TYR A 33 -0.45 12.47 9.66
CA TYR A 33 -0.53 11.31 10.56
C TYR A 33 0.78 10.52 10.71
N GLY A 34 1.88 11.00 10.12
CA GLY A 34 3.21 10.42 10.27
C GLY A 34 3.36 9.06 9.58
N PHE A 35 2.59 8.79 8.53
CA PHE A 35 2.81 7.61 7.71
C PHE A 35 4.12 7.73 6.93
N THR A 36 4.72 6.58 6.64
CA THR A 36 5.85 6.45 5.72
C THR A 36 5.34 5.90 4.40
N ARG A 37 5.69 6.54 3.28
CA ARG A 37 5.35 6.03 1.95
C ARG A 37 6.33 4.94 1.54
N VAL A 38 5.83 3.72 1.36
CA VAL A 38 6.59 2.55 0.89
C VAL A 38 5.87 1.98 -0.31
N ARG A 39 6.50 2.05 -1.49
CA ARG A 39 5.87 1.76 -2.80
C ARG A 39 6.36 0.43 -3.35
N PHE A 40 5.51 -0.32 -4.06
CA PHE A 40 5.93 -1.58 -4.70
C PHE A 40 7.00 -1.35 -5.76
N ALA A 41 6.91 -0.24 -6.50
CA ALA A 41 7.96 0.17 -7.44
C ALA A 41 9.19 0.80 -6.76
N GLY A 42 9.23 0.92 -5.43
CA GLY A 42 10.32 1.53 -4.67
C GLY A 42 11.67 0.86 -4.91
N PRO A 43 11.81 -0.44 -4.65
CA PRO A 43 13.07 -1.17 -4.85
C PRO A 43 13.61 -1.04 -6.28
N LEU A 44 12.74 -1.13 -7.28
CA LEU A 44 13.10 -0.93 -8.69
C LEU A 44 13.70 0.45 -8.96
N LYS A 45 13.10 1.49 -8.36
CA LYS A 45 13.59 2.87 -8.51
C LYS A 45 14.90 3.09 -7.78
N ASP A 46 15.08 2.43 -6.65
CA ASP A 46 16.34 2.49 -5.90
C ASP A 46 17.48 1.82 -6.67
N MET A 47 17.21 0.74 -7.41
CA MET A 47 18.18 0.16 -8.35
C MET A 47 18.59 1.16 -9.44
N MET A 48 17.62 1.90 -10.02
CA MET A 48 17.93 2.94 -11.01
C MET A 48 18.79 4.06 -10.43
N ARG A 49 18.48 4.49 -9.20
CA ARG A 49 19.32 5.48 -8.49
C ARG A 49 20.73 4.96 -8.23
N ALA A 50 20.86 3.68 -7.87
CA ALA A 50 22.17 3.06 -7.65
C ALA A 50 23.02 3.00 -8.92
N LEU A 51 22.40 2.96 -10.11
CA LEU A 51 23.10 3.10 -11.40
C LEU A 51 23.60 4.53 -11.67
N GLY A 52 23.09 5.52 -10.94
CA GLY A 52 23.45 6.94 -11.09
C GLY A 52 22.34 7.83 -11.66
N LEU A 53 21.11 7.30 -11.85
CA LEU A 53 20.00 8.14 -12.30
C LEU A 53 19.52 9.08 -11.18
N THR A 54 19.22 10.31 -11.57
CA THR A 54 18.68 11.35 -10.69
C THR A 54 17.18 11.17 -10.44
N ASP A 55 16.64 11.81 -9.41
CA ASP A 55 15.19 11.80 -9.16
C ASP A 55 14.38 12.41 -10.32
N ALA A 56 14.94 13.39 -11.04
CA ALA A 56 14.30 13.95 -12.23
C ALA A 56 14.14 12.90 -13.35
N GLU A 57 15.07 11.96 -13.45
CA GLU A 57 15.03 10.86 -14.43
C GLU A 57 14.17 9.68 -13.95
N VAL A 58 14.15 9.40 -12.63
CA VAL A 58 13.40 8.26 -12.07
C VAL A 58 11.92 8.58 -11.84
N GLU A 59 11.61 9.78 -11.38
CA GLU A 59 10.25 10.20 -10.99
C GLU A 59 9.74 11.42 -11.76
N GLY A 60 10.66 12.28 -12.19
CA GLY A 60 10.37 13.62 -12.71
C GLY A 60 9.96 13.69 -14.18
N ASP A 61 10.29 14.82 -14.77
CA ASP A 61 10.01 15.23 -16.15
C ASP A 61 10.97 14.61 -17.16
N ARG A 62 12.18 14.22 -16.75
CA ARG A 62 13.20 13.63 -17.65
C ARG A 62 13.05 12.13 -17.88
N LYS A 63 12.08 11.47 -17.24
CA LYS A 63 11.90 10.00 -17.34
C LYS A 63 11.58 9.49 -18.74
N GLU A 64 11.02 10.34 -19.60
CA GLU A 64 10.68 10.00 -20.99
C GLU A 64 11.77 10.46 -21.98
N ALA A 65 12.82 11.16 -21.51
CA ALA A 65 13.92 11.59 -22.35
C ALA A 65 14.98 10.48 -22.51
N PRO A 66 15.65 10.38 -23.67
CA PRO A 66 16.81 9.50 -23.83
C PRO A 66 17.89 9.81 -22.79
N CYS A 67 18.52 8.76 -22.26
CA CYS A 67 19.58 8.87 -21.27
C CYS A 67 20.83 8.15 -21.76
N ASP A 68 21.96 8.85 -21.80
CA ASP A 68 23.24 8.31 -22.28
C ASP A 68 23.73 7.14 -21.41
N LEU A 69 23.53 7.22 -20.09
CA LEU A 69 23.82 6.14 -19.15
C LEU A 69 23.04 4.85 -19.46
N LEU A 70 21.87 4.98 -20.08
CA LEU A 70 21.03 3.87 -20.53
C LEU A 70 21.20 3.58 -22.02
N CYS A 71 22.35 3.94 -22.61
CA CYS A 71 22.67 3.72 -24.02
C CYS A 71 21.60 4.27 -24.97
N GLY A 72 21.09 5.47 -24.68
CA GLY A 72 20.06 6.15 -25.48
C GLY A 72 18.63 5.69 -25.21
N ARG A 73 18.40 4.78 -24.25
CA ARG A 73 17.05 4.41 -23.79
C ARG A 73 16.52 5.42 -22.79
N THR A 74 15.20 5.47 -22.64
CA THR A 74 14.57 6.34 -21.64
C THR A 74 14.54 5.64 -20.28
N PRO A 75 14.64 6.38 -19.16
CA PRO A 75 14.45 5.82 -17.82
C PRO A 75 13.11 5.08 -17.67
N ARG A 76 12.03 5.59 -18.29
CA ARG A 76 10.72 4.93 -18.33
C ARG A 76 10.83 3.53 -18.91
N GLN A 77 11.44 3.41 -20.08
CA GLN A 77 11.58 2.15 -20.79
C GLN A 77 12.43 1.16 -19.99
N ALA A 78 13.57 1.61 -19.46
CA ALA A 78 14.44 0.79 -18.61
C ALA A 78 13.70 0.29 -17.36
N MET A 79 12.92 1.14 -16.71
CA MET A 79 12.10 0.75 -15.55
C MET A 79 10.99 -0.24 -15.92
N GLN A 80 10.38 -0.13 -17.10
CA GLN A 80 9.36 -1.10 -17.55
C GLN A 80 9.97 -2.49 -17.78
N TRP A 81 11.11 -2.55 -18.46
CA TRP A 81 11.86 -3.79 -18.68
C TRP A 81 12.35 -4.40 -17.37
N LEU A 82 12.96 -3.59 -16.51
CA LEU A 82 13.42 -4.07 -15.21
C LEU A 82 12.25 -4.60 -14.38
N GLY A 83 11.12 -3.88 -14.37
CA GLY A 83 9.96 -4.24 -13.57
C GLY A 83 9.22 -5.49 -14.05
N THR A 84 9.09 -5.63 -15.37
CA THR A 84 8.26 -6.69 -15.96
C THR A 84 9.13 -7.85 -16.42
N GLU A 85 9.94 -7.65 -17.45
CA GLU A 85 10.73 -8.71 -18.08
C GLU A 85 11.73 -9.31 -17.09
N TRP A 86 12.57 -8.49 -16.47
CA TRP A 86 13.56 -9.00 -15.52
C TRP A 86 12.93 -9.39 -14.18
N GLY A 87 12.12 -8.51 -13.59
CA GLY A 87 11.57 -8.72 -12.26
C GLY A 87 10.48 -9.79 -12.23
N ARG A 88 9.36 -9.55 -12.92
CA ARG A 88 8.20 -10.45 -12.82
C ARG A 88 8.35 -11.72 -13.64
N ASP A 89 8.87 -11.62 -14.86
CA ASP A 89 8.91 -12.78 -15.78
C ASP A 89 10.08 -13.73 -15.46
N LEU A 90 11.26 -13.20 -15.09
CA LEU A 90 12.43 -14.06 -14.77
C LEU A 90 12.52 -14.46 -13.29
N LEU A 91 12.23 -13.56 -12.33
CA LEU A 91 12.35 -13.88 -10.89
C LEU A 91 11.04 -14.36 -10.27
N GLY A 92 9.91 -13.90 -10.82
CA GLY A 92 8.58 -14.35 -10.44
C GLY A 92 7.62 -13.22 -10.06
N PRO A 93 6.30 -13.51 -10.07
CA PRO A 93 5.25 -12.50 -9.94
C PRO A 93 5.27 -11.75 -8.60
N ASP A 94 5.79 -12.38 -7.54
CA ASP A 94 5.84 -11.84 -6.18
C ASP A 94 7.17 -11.14 -5.84
N PHE A 95 8.14 -11.10 -6.75
CA PHE A 95 9.48 -10.57 -6.46
C PHE A 95 9.45 -9.15 -5.86
N TRP A 96 8.73 -8.22 -6.50
CA TRP A 96 8.59 -6.84 -6.01
C TRP A 96 7.75 -6.75 -4.73
N VAL A 97 6.81 -7.66 -4.57
CA VAL A 97 5.96 -7.75 -3.37
C VAL A 97 6.79 -8.18 -2.17
N GLU A 98 7.68 -9.15 -2.31
CA GLU A 98 8.60 -9.58 -1.25
C GLU A 98 9.66 -8.53 -0.95
N ALA A 99 10.19 -7.84 -1.96
CA ALA A 99 11.11 -6.73 -1.77
C ALA A 99 10.47 -5.58 -0.98
N TRP A 100 9.23 -5.21 -1.35
CA TRP A 100 8.43 -4.24 -0.60
C TRP A 100 8.13 -4.72 0.83
N SER A 101 7.80 -6.00 1.02
CA SER A 101 7.44 -6.58 2.33
C SER A 101 8.53 -6.36 3.37
N ARG A 102 9.81 -6.53 2.97
CA ARG A 102 10.96 -6.27 3.85
C ARG A 102 11.01 -4.82 4.34
N GLN A 103 10.79 -3.86 3.45
CA GLN A 103 10.80 -2.45 3.79
C GLN A 103 9.61 -2.07 4.68
N ALA A 104 8.40 -2.53 4.31
CA ALA A 104 7.18 -2.26 5.07
C ALA A 104 7.23 -2.87 6.48
N GLN A 105 7.75 -4.10 6.60
CA GLN A 105 7.92 -4.77 7.89
C GLN A 105 8.83 -3.98 8.83
N GLY A 106 9.94 -3.43 8.33
CA GLY A 106 10.84 -2.59 9.14
C GLY A 106 10.13 -1.40 9.76
N VAL A 107 9.29 -0.69 8.98
CA VAL A 107 8.50 0.45 9.48
C VAL A 107 7.46 -0.01 10.51
N LEU A 108 6.76 -1.11 10.24
CA LEU A 108 5.69 -1.61 11.12
C LEU A 108 6.22 -2.16 12.45
N VAL A 109 7.35 -2.87 12.44
CA VAL A 109 8.00 -3.36 13.66
C VAL A 109 8.49 -2.20 14.52
N ALA A 110 8.97 -1.11 13.91
CA ALA A 110 9.37 0.11 14.61
C ALA A 110 8.19 0.94 15.15
N GLY A 111 6.96 0.42 15.13
CA GLY A 111 5.77 1.15 15.61
C GLY A 111 5.19 2.15 14.59
N GLY A 112 5.77 2.25 13.39
CA GLY A 112 5.36 3.19 12.34
C GLY A 112 4.06 2.81 11.62
N ARG A 113 3.72 3.60 10.60
CA ARG A 113 2.56 3.39 9.70
C ARG A 113 3.01 3.50 8.26
N VAL A 114 2.38 2.76 7.35
CA VAL A 114 2.80 2.66 5.95
C VAL A 114 1.65 3.00 5.01
N ALA A 115 1.94 3.86 4.03
CA ALA A 115 1.02 4.19 2.94
C ALA A 115 1.63 3.74 1.60
N ILE A 116 0.82 3.10 0.75
CA ILE A 116 1.20 2.65 -0.59
C ILE A 116 0.30 3.34 -1.59
N ASP A 117 0.83 3.96 -2.65
CA ASP A 117 0.03 4.69 -3.66
C ASP A 117 0.05 4.07 -5.06
N ASP A 118 0.67 2.89 -5.19
CA ASP A 118 0.90 2.19 -6.45
C ASP A 118 0.41 0.73 -6.46
N VAL A 119 -0.65 0.40 -5.71
CA VAL A 119 -1.28 -0.94 -5.75
C VAL A 119 -1.96 -1.17 -7.09
N ARG A 120 -1.55 -2.22 -7.80
CA ARG A 120 -2.00 -2.54 -9.17
C ARG A 120 -2.39 -4.00 -9.37
N PHE A 121 -1.91 -4.91 -8.54
CA PHE A 121 -2.11 -6.35 -8.72
C PHE A 121 -2.73 -7.02 -7.50
N LEU A 122 -3.40 -8.16 -7.71
CA LEU A 122 -4.03 -8.91 -6.62
C LEU A 122 -3.00 -9.38 -5.59
N ASN A 123 -1.81 -9.83 -6.00
CA ASN A 123 -0.78 -10.28 -5.07
C ASN A 123 -0.25 -9.16 -4.15
N GLU A 124 -0.17 -7.93 -4.67
CA GLU A 124 0.13 -6.72 -3.90
C GLU A 124 -0.95 -6.46 -2.84
N ALA A 125 -2.22 -6.50 -3.23
CA ALA A 125 -3.35 -6.35 -2.31
C ALA A 125 -3.39 -7.48 -1.25
N SER A 126 -3.20 -8.73 -1.67
CA SER A 126 -3.11 -9.90 -0.79
C SER A 126 -2.02 -9.76 0.25
N LYS A 127 -0.84 -9.24 -0.14
CA LYS A 127 0.24 -9.00 0.81
C LYS A 127 -0.14 -7.90 1.82
N ILE A 128 -0.77 -6.81 1.38
CA ILE A 128 -1.26 -5.76 2.28
C ILE A 128 -2.25 -6.32 3.31
N TRP A 129 -3.21 -7.15 2.88
CA TRP A 129 -4.15 -7.81 3.78
C TRP A 129 -3.46 -8.78 4.75
N GLY A 130 -2.45 -9.51 4.28
CA GLY A 130 -1.64 -10.41 5.12
C GLY A 130 -0.90 -9.68 6.25
N PHE A 131 -0.59 -8.39 6.06
CA PHE A 131 -0.02 -7.51 7.08
C PHE A 131 -1.09 -6.82 7.96
N GLY A 132 -2.37 -7.23 7.84
CA GLY A 132 -3.49 -6.63 8.56
C GLY A 132 -3.88 -5.23 8.05
N GLY A 133 -3.36 -4.82 6.89
CA GLY A 133 -3.70 -3.56 6.25
C GLY A 133 -5.01 -3.61 5.47
N ILE A 134 -5.34 -2.48 4.84
CA ILE A 134 -6.50 -2.33 3.96
C ILE A 134 -6.09 -1.77 2.60
N VAL A 135 -6.90 -2.04 1.58
CA VAL A 135 -6.78 -1.50 0.23
C VAL A 135 -8.00 -0.62 -0.07
N VAL A 136 -7.75 0.65 -0.39
CA VAL A 136 -8.76 1.67 -0.66
C VAL A 136 -8.68 2.07 -2.13
N LYS A 137 -9.79 1.94 -2.85
CA LYS A 137 -9.90 2.45 -4.22
C LYS A 137 -10.24 3.94 -4.19
N ILE A 138 -9.47 4.75 -4.92
CA ILE A 138 -9.83 6.15 -5.17
C ILE A 138 -10.37 6.26 -6.59
N VAL A 139 -11.56 6.83 -6.73
CA VAL A 139 -12.24 7.06 -8.00
C VAL A 139 -12.37 8.56 -8.22
N ALA A 140 -11.72 9.08 -9.26
CA ALA A 140 -11.92 10.45 -9.67
C ALA A 140 -13.16 10.59 -10.55
N GLU A 141 -13.94 11.63 -10.30
CA GLU A 141 -15.09 12.00 -11.13
C GLU A 141 -14.61 12.42 -12.54
N GLY A 142 -15.33 11.99 -13.59
CA GLY A 142 -15.00 12.33 -14.98
C GLY A 142 -13.81 11.58 -15.60
N ALA A 143 -13.28 10.53 -14.96
CA ALA A 143 -12.19 9.73 -15.54
C ALA A 143 -12.63 9.04 -16.84
N ALA A 144 -12.18 9.56 -17.99
CA ALA A 144 -12.47 9.03 -19.33
C ALA A 144 -12.20 7.51 -19.41
N PRO A 145 -13.03 6.70 -20.09
CA PRO A 145 -12.77 5.26 -20.26
C PRO A 145 -11.37 5.02 -20.86
N PRO A 146 -10.70 3.92 -20.50
CA PRO A 146 -9.29 3.71 -20.85
C PRO A 146 -9.09 3.61 -22.37
N PRO A 147 -7.99 4.16 -22.93
CA PRO A 147 -7.48 3.68 -24.20
C PRO A 147 -7.01 2.23 -24.02
N ALA A 148 -7.40 1.34 -24.92
CA ALA A 148 -7.05 -0.08 -24.85
C ALA A 148 -5.55 -0.28 -25.11
N SER A 149 -4.73 -0.43 -24.07
CA SER A 149 -3.47 -1.21 -24.10
C SER A 149 -2.71 -1.13 -22.77
N HIS A 150 -2.09 -2.26 -22.40
CA HIS A 150 -1.32 -2.58 -21.19
C HIS A 150 -2.09 -3.25 -20.04
N ARG A 151 -1.73 -4.51 -19.79
CA ARG A 151 -2.13 -5.40 -18.68
C ARG A 151 -2.08 -4.77 -17.27
N SER A 152 -1.46 -3.61 -17.11
CA SER A 152 -1.34 -2.89 -15.82
C SER A 152 -2.54 -2.00 -15.47
N GLU A 153 -3.57 -1.90 -16.33
CA GLU A 153 -4.75 -1.05 -16.09
C GLU A 153 -6.03 -1.80 -15.69
N GLU A 154 -6.11 -3.12 -15.89
CA GLU A 154 -7.24 -3.94 -15.39
C GLU A 154 -7.05 -4.24 -13.91
N GLN A 155 -7.53 -3.35 -13.04
CA GLN A 155 -7.58 -3.60 -11.60
C GLN A 155 -8.77 -4.51 -11.26
N GLY A 156 -8.66 -5.78 -11.62
CA GLY A 156 -9.64 -6.84 -11.38
C GLY A 156 -9.50 -7.52 -10.02
N PHE A 157 -9.27 -6.76 -8.94
CA PHE A 157 -9.16 -7.29 -7.58
C PHE A 157 -10.06 -6.50 -6.61
N PRO A 158 -10.48 -7.13 -5.49
CA PRO A 158 -11.38 -6.48 -4.53
C PRO A 158 -10.66 -5.39 -3.74
N TYR A 159 -11.46 -4.47 -3.19
CA TYR A 159 -11.01 -3.36 -2.34
C TYR A 159 -11.85 -3.37 -1.07
N ASP A 160 -11.27 -2.94 0.05
CA ASP A 160 -11.99 -2.84 1.33
C ASP A 160 -12.97 -1.67 1.32
N LEU A 161 -12.56 -0.55 0.71
CA LEU A 161 -13.31 0.71 0.68
C LEU A 161 -13.10 1.44 -0.64
N THR A 162 -14.03 2.34 -0.97
CA THR A 162 -13.92 3.28 -2.08
C THR A 162 -14.07 4.71 -1.57
N ILE A 163 -13.20 5.61 -2.03
CA ILE A 163 -13.28 7.05 -1.81
C ILE A 163 -13.49 7.73 -3.16
N GLU A 164 -14.54 8.54 -3.23
CA GLU A 164 -14.82 9.40 -4.38
C GLU A 164 -14.03 10.71 -4.26
N ASN A 165 -13.41 11.12 -5.36
CA ASN A 165 -12.61 12.34 -5.46
C ASN A 165 -13.20 13.26 -6.55
N PRO A 166 -14.07 14.22 -6.18
CA PRO A 166 -14.71 15.14 -7.12
C PRO A 166 -13.72 16.20 -7.66
N HIS A 167 -14.13 16.92 -8.72
CA HIS A 167 -13.28 17.80 -9.54
C HIS A 167 -12.58 18.95 -8.75
N ASP A 168 -13.18 19.40 -7.66
CA ASP A 168 -12.75 20.43 -6.69
C ASP A 168 -12.38 19.83 -5.31
N GLY A 169 -12.13 18.51 -5.30
CA GLY A 169 -12.25 17.59 -4.16
C GLY A 169 -11.04 17.35 -3.27
N LEU A 170 -10.10 18.29 -3.08
CA LEU A 170 -9.01 18.06 -2.10
C LEU A 170 -9.56 17.92 -0.67
N LEU A 171 -10.53 18.77 -0.30
CA LEU A 171 -11.20 18.69 1.00
C LEU A 171 -12.02 17.40 1.14
N ALA A 172 -12.72 17.00 0.08
CA ALA A 172 -13.51 15.77 0.05
C ALA A 172 -12.62 14.53 0.17
N LEU A 173 -11.49 14.50 -0.54
CA LEU A 173 -10.48 13.45 -0.44
C LEU A 173 -9.91 13.37 0.98
N HIS A 174 -9.50 14.50 1.56
CA HIS A 174 -9.01 14.54 2.94
C HIS A 174 -10.07 14.08 3.94
N HIS A 175 -11.33 14.48 3.75
CA HIS A 175 -12.44 14.01 4.58
C HIS A 175 -12.61 12.49 4.48
N GLY A 176 -12.61 11.92 3.27
CA GLY A 176 -12.66 10.47 3.06
C GLY A 176 -11.51 9.72 3.75
N ILE A 177 -10.29 10.27 3.69
CA ILE A 177 -9.13 9.71 4.39
C ILE A 177 -9.29 9.83 5.91
N ASN A 178 -9.83 10.93 6.42
CA ASN A 178 -10.07 11.11 7.85
C ASN A 178 -11.14 10.15 8.39
N MET A 179 -12.10 9.75 7.57
CA MET A 179 -13.10 8.73 7.95
C MET A 179 -12.46 7.36 8.21
N LEU A 180 -11.32 7.05 7.58
CA LEU A 180 -10.54 5.84 7.90
C LEU A 180 -9.98 5.87 9.33
N ASN A 181 -9.83 7.05 9.93
CA ASN A 181 -9.33 7.22 11.29
C ASN A 181 -10.40 6.95 12.37
N CYS A 182 -11.66 7.20 12.07
CA CYS A 182 -12.80 6.98 12.99
C CYS A 182 -13.21 5.50 13.09
N SER A 183 -12.56 4.65 12.30
CA SER A 183 -13.02 3.32 11.94
C SER A 183 -12.26 2.24 12.71
N ALA A 184 -12.42 2.19 14.04
CA ALA A 184 -11.97 1.06 14.85
C ALA A 184 -12.77 -0.23 14.56
N ALA A 185 -13.95 -0.12 13.94
CA ALA A 185 -14.90 -1.21 13.73
C ALA A 185 -14.76 -1.97 12.40
N PHE A 186 -14.02 -1.44 11.40
CA PHE A 186 -14.04 -2.02 10.04
C PHE A 186 -13.12 -3.23 9.86
N GLY A 187 -12.11 -3.38 10.72
CA GLY A 187 -11.11 -4.44 10.57
C GLY A 187 -11.73 -5.84 10.60
N ASP A 188 -12.70 -6.09 11.47
CA ASP A 188 -13.11 -7.47 11.75
C ASP A 188 -14.23 -8.01 10.86
N ALA A 189 -15.12 -7.16 10.37
CA ALA A 189 -16.25 -7.58 9.55
C ALA A 189 -15.86 -7.79 8.07
N VAL A 190 -15.02 -6.90 7.53
CA VAL A 190 -14.55 -6.98 6.13
C VAL A 190 -13.58 -8.16 5.95
N ARG A 191 -12.62 -8.32 6.89
CA ARG A 191 -11.67 -9.45 6.89
C ARG A 191 -12.36 -10.81 6.97
N ARG A 192 -13.40 -10.97 7.81
CA ARG A 192 -14.15 -12.23 7.94
C ARG A 192 -14.97 -12.61 6.70
N ARG A 193 -15.52 -11.62 5.98
CA ARG A 193 -16.34 -11.85 4.78
C ARG A 193 -15.48 -12.30 3.59
N TYR A 194 -14.29 -11.73 3.44
CA TYR A 194 -13.37 -12.08 2.35
C TYR A 194 -12.71 -13.45 2.56
N TRP A 195 -12.15 -13.70 3.77
CA TRP A 195 -11.49 -14.98 4.11
C TRP A 195 -12.39 -16.21 3.86
N ARG A 196 -13.68 -16.12 4.19
CA ARG A 196 -14.63 -17.22 3.96
C ARG A 196 -15.01 -17.46 2.50
N GLN A 197 -14.94 -16.44 1.64
CA GLN A 197 -15.48 -16.52 0.29
C GLN A 197 -14.46 -16.91 -0.78
N HIS A 198 -13.14 -16.71 -0.53
CA HIS A 198 -12.17 -16.74 -1.64
C HIS A 198 -10.93 -17.62 -1.45
N LEU A 199 -10.63 -18.16 -0.26
CA LEU A 199 -9.38 -18.93 -0.06
C LEU A 199 -9.52 -20.38 0.44
N GLY A 200 -10.71 -20.86 0.80
CA GLY A 200 -10.91 -22.26 1.21
C GLY A 200 -10.08 -22.71 2.41
N ASP A 201 -10.40 -23.87 2.99
CA ASP A 201 -9.86 -24.37 4.27
C ASP A 201 -8.35 -24.76 4.26
N HIS A 202 -7.57 -24.35 3.26
CA HIS A 202 -6.15 -24.75 3.11
C HIS A 202 -5.13 -23.85 3.82
N ALA A 203 -5.57 -22.86 4.59
CA ALA A 203 -4.69 -22.02 5.41
C ALA A 203 -4.93 -22.15 6.93
N ALA A 204 -5.50 -23.27 7.38
CA ALA A 204 -5.71 -23.59 8.81
C ALA A 204 -4.40 -23.88 9.60
N GLY A 205 -3.29 -23.21 9.26
CA GLY A 205 -1.97 -23.46 9.85
C GLY A 205 -1.09 -22.23 10.06
N VAL A 206 -1.62 -21.01 9.92
CA VAL A 206 -0.87 -19.80 10.30
C VAL A 206 -1.70 -19.07 11.36
N ASP A 207 -1.24 -19.22 12.60
CA ASP A 207 -1.96 -18.93 13.83
C ASP A 207 -2.51 -17.51 14.00
N ALA A 208 -3.57 -17.48 14.79
CA ALA A 208 -4.36 -16.34 15.25
C ALA A 208 -3.55 -15.23 15.94
N PRO A 209 -4.04 -13.97 15.92
CA PRO A 209 -3.39 -12.88 16.65
C PRO A 209 -3.34 -13.16 18.15
N LEU A 210 -2.12 -13.01 18.71
CA LEU A 210 -1.78 -13.10 20.13
C LEU A 210 -2.80 -12.33 21.00
N SER A 211 -3.56 -13.07 21.79
CA SER A 211 -4.34 -12.54 22.90
C SER A 211 -3.40 -12.18 24.06
N HIS A 212 -3.15 -10.89 24.27
CA HIS A 212 -2.77 -10.41 25.59
C HIS A 212 -3.88 -9.47 26.10
N ALA A 213 -4.84 -10.09 26.78
CA ALA A 213 -5.73 -9.43 27.71
C ALA A 213 -5.82 -10.32 28.97
N GLU A 214 -5.43 -9.71 30.08
CA GLU A 214 -5.85 -9.96 31.46
C GLU A 214 -5.27 -11.16 32.23
N ALA A 215 -4.41 -10.82 33.20
CA ALA A 215 -4.67 -11.15 34.60
C ALA A 215 -4.03 -10.11 35.52
N CYS A 216 -4.79 -9.05 35.85
CA CYS A 216 -4.68 -8.42 37.16
C CYS A 216 -5.20 -9.44 38.19
N GLY A 217 -4.36 -9.81 39.15
CA GLY A 217 -4.72 -10.61 40.32
C GLY A 217 -3.90 -10.12 41.52
N ASP A 218 -4.60 -9.49 42.46
CA ASP A 218 -4.14 -8.84 43.68
C ASP A 218 -3.41 -9.82 44.66
N PRO A 219 -2.49 -9.36 45.53
CA PRO A 219 -1.78 -10.20 46.48
C PRO A 219 -2.57 -10.36 47.79
N GLY A 220 -2.85 -11.60 48.18
CA GLY A 220 -3.60 -11.93 49.40
C GLY A 220 -3.01 -13.12 50.17
N ASP A 221 -2.15 -12.80 51.12
CA ASP A 221 -2.11 -13.24 52.53
C ASP A 221 -2.32 -14.73 52.97
N THR A 222 -1.33 -15.21 53.73
CA THR A 222 -1.25 -16.21 54.82
C THR A 222 -2.28 -17.35 55.04
N LYS A 223 -1.78 -18.61 55.14
CA LYS A 223 -1.71 -19.46 56.38
C LYS A 223 -1.56 -20.98 56.11
N SER A 224 -0.74 -21.61 56.95
CA SER A 224 -0.70 -23.05 57.37
C SER A 224 -0.32 -24.09 56.30
N ARG A 225 0.58 -25.06 56.52
CA ARG A 225 1.12 -25.73 57.70
C ARG A 225 2.62 -25.98 57.54
#